data_AF-A0A8C9VCE9-F1
#
_entry.id   AF-A0A8C9VCE9-F1
#
_cell.length_a   1.000
_cell.length_b   1.000
_cell.length_c   1.000
_cell.angle_alpha   90.00
_cell.angle_beta   90.00
_cell.angle_gamma   90.00
#
_symmetry.space_group_name_H-M   'P 1'
#
loop_
_entity.id
_entity.type
_entity.pdbx_description
1 polymer ?
#
loop_
_entity_poly.entity_id
_entity_poly.type
_entity_poly.pdbx_seq_one_letter_code
_entity_poly.pdbx_strand_id
1 'polypeptide(L)'
;MRPDQQVHVTLRTIPSYCNLTWSQVYNVPGCHNNDLRENVPECITGKISYNVDEERRRLLVSVSGMLEDRDYHLRLCHKAFVCTATEEHVLDSPHKIATFQYSKALPCLCIEGWSSMVDAPRTQVCPFINRTDELWHGLTFDHEVEALSWEPACSVNVVVTLCQMAGEHLCHNLVNSRQEVHKKKKVSYVFPFNLLHHFSTDLGDWIKCPFLKGIFPGKLPCVTKCTLLEMTLCLST
;
A
#
# COMPACT_ATOMS: atom_id res chain seq x y z
N MET A 1 -27.81 -16.94 -13.56
CA MET A 1 -26.68 -17.66 -12.92
C MET A 1 -25.76 -16.60 -12.35
N ARG A 2 -25.21 -16.78 -11.15
CA ARG A 2 -24.33 -15.76 -10.55
C ARG A 2 -22.88 -15.94 -11.03
N PRO A 3 -22.08 -14.87 -11.10
CA PRO A 3 -20.64 -14.98 -11.33
C PRO A 3 -19.99 -15.91 -10.30
N ASP A 4 -18.95 -16.64 -10.71
CA ASP A 4 -18.20 -17.61 -9.88
C ASP A 4 -19.05 -18.75 -9.27
N GLN A 5 -20.24 -19.00 -9.82
CA GLN A 5 -21.09 -20.11 -9.41
C GLN A 5 -20.77 -21.39 -10.20
N GLN A 6 -20.75 -22.52 -9.52
CA GLN A 6 -20.72 -23.84 -10.16
C GLN A 6 -22.15 -24.36 -10.35
N VAL A 7 -22.49 -24.79 -11.57
CA VAL A 7 -23.82 -25.30 -11.92
C VAL A 7 -23.75 -26.68 -12.57
N HIS A 8 -24.71 -27.54 -12.21
CA HIS A 8 -24.87 -28.86 -12.84
C HIS A 8 -25.91 -28.75 -13.94
N VAL A 9 -25.47 -28.81 -15.19
CA VAL A 9 -26.33 -28.76 -16.37
C VAL A 9 -26.69 -30.19 -16.75
N THR A 10 -28.00 -30.48 -16.88
CA THR A 10 -28.48 -31.78 -17.33
C THR A 10 -29.41 -31.61 -18.52
N LEU A 11 -29.07 -32.26 -19.63
CA LEU A 11 -29.87 -32.31 -20.85
C LEU A 11 -30.60 -33.66 -20.91
N ARG A 12 -31.92 -33.61 -21.15
CA ARG A 12 -32.76 -34.79 -21.36
C ARG A 12 -33.78 -34.52 -22.46
N THR A 13 -34.16 -35.56 -23.20
CA THR A 13 -35.24 -35.48 -24.19
C THR A 13 -36.62 -35.58 -23.52
N ILE A 14 -37.63 -34.95 -24.12
CA ILE A 14 -39.04 -35.06 -23.69
C ILE A 14 -39.88 -35.47 -24.91
N PRO A 15 -40.54 -36.66 -24.90
CA PRO A 15 -40.50 -37.68 -23.85
C PRO A 15 -39.11 -38.32 -23.72
N SER A 16 -38.83 -38.95 -22.58
CA SER A 16 -37.51 -39.54 -22.34
C SER A 16 -37.31 -40.78 -23.19
N TYR A 17 -36.43 -40.68 -24.18
CA TYR A 17 -36.07 -41.81 -25.04
C TYR A 17 -34.79 -42.46 -24.54
N CYS A 18 -34.83 -43.77 -24.33
CA CYS A 18 -33.68 -44.61 -23.99
C CYS A 18 -32.87 -44.18 -22.74
N ASN A 19 -33.49 -43.44 -21.80
CA ASN A 19 -32.82 -42.85 -20.63
C ASN A 19 -31.57 -42.00 -20.98
N LEU A 20 -31.53 -41.45 -22.19
CA LEU A 20 -30.44 -40.59 -22.63
C LEU A 20 -30.45 -39.29 -21.83
N THR A 21 -29.49 -39.19 -20.91
CA THR A 21 -29.25 -38.02 -20.08
C THR A 21 -27.78 -37.65 -20.21
N TRP A 22 -27.52 -36.38 -20.42
CA TRP A 22 -26.16 -35.84 -20.46
C TRP A 22 -26.03 -34.80 -19.35
N SER A 23 -25.04 -34.96 -18.48
CA SER A 23 -24.80 -34.05 -17.37
C SER A 23 -23.38 -33.54 -17.38
N GLN A 24 -23.20 -32.23 -17.22
CA GLN A 24 -21.89 -31.58 -17.11
C GLN A 24 -21.90 -30.55 -15.99
N VAL A 25 -20.76 -30.43 -15.30
CA VAL A 25 -20.49 -29.31 -14.38
C VAL A 25 -19.94 -28.14 -15.19
N TYR A 26 -20.62 -27.00 -15.09
CA TYR A 26 -20.19 -25.75 -15.72
C TYR A 26 -19.85 -24.71 -14.65
N ASN A 27 -18.69 -24.08 -14.79
CA ASN A 27 -18.24 -22.99 -13.91
C ASN A 27 -18.55 -21.66 -14.60
N VAL A 28 -19.38 -20.84 -13.96
CA VAL A 28 -19.76 -19.53 -14.48
C VAL A 28 -18.57 -18.57 -14.32
N PRO A 29 -18.18 -17.82 -15.37
CA PRO A 29 -17.11 -16.85 -15.27
C PRO A 29 -17.34 -15.81 -14.17
N GLY A 30 -16.28 -15.47 -13.44
CA GLY A 30 -16.30 -14.39 -12.45
C GLY A 30 -16.27 -12.99 -13.06
N CYS A 31 -16.39 -11.98 -12.21
CA CYS A 31 -16.41 -10.56 -12.60
C CYS A 31 -15.03 -9.99 -13.02
N HIS A 32 -14.10 -10.83 -13.44
CA HIS A 32 -12.79 -10.40 -13.96
C HIS A 32 -12.85 -9.94 -15.41
N ASN A 33 -13.86 -10.38 -16.17
CA ASN A 33 -14.04 -9.98 -17.57
C ASN A 33 -14.66 -8.57 -17.66
N ASN A 34 -14.05 -7.68 -18.44
CA ASN A 34 -14.54 -6.32 -18.67
C ASN A 34 -15.98 -6.28 -19.21
N ASP A 35 -16.35 -7.20 -20.11
CA ASP A 35 -17.70 -7.24 -20.66
C ASP A 35 -18.75 -7.48 -19.56
N LEU A 36 -18.41 -8.33 -18.59
CA LEU A 36 -19.27 -8.60 -17.43
C LEU A 36 -19.32 -7.38 -16.50
N ARG A 37 -18.19 -6.71 -16.27
CA ARG A 37 -18.12 -5.52 -15.41
C ARG A 37 -18.88 -4.31 -15.97
N GLU A 38 -19.16 -4.29 -17.27
CA GLU A 38 -19.92 -3.21 -17.91
C GLU A 38 -21.41 -3.56 -18.11
N ASN A 39 -21.77 -4.84 -18.21
CA ASN A 39 -23.13 -5.25 -18.60
C ASN A 39 -23.88 -6.09 -17.55
N VAL A 40 -23.19 -6.69 -16.58
CA VAL A 40 -23.80 -7.55 -15.55
C VAL A 40 -23.93 -6.76 -14.26
N PRO A 41 -25.16 -6.49 -13.76
CA PRO A 41 -25.39 -5.69 -12.55
C PRO A 41 -24.59 -6.15 -11.34
N GLU A 42 -24.44 -7.47 -11.14
CA GLU A 42 -23.67 -8.05 -10.05
C GLU A 42 -22.15 -7.84 -10.17
N CYS A 43 -21.66 -7.45 -11.35
CA CYS A 43 -20.24 -7.18 -11.61
C CYS A 43 -19.93 -5.68 -11.76
N ILE A 44 -20.95 -4.82 -11.83
CA ILE A 44 -20.76 -3.37 -11.99
C ILE A 44 -20.25 -2.78 -10.65
N THR A 45 -18.99 -2.37 -10.64
CA THR A 45 -18.37 -1.74 -9.45
C THR A 45 -18.41 -0.22 -9.49
N GLY A 46 -18.73 0.39 -10.63
CA GLY A 46 -18.43 1.80 -10.89
C GLY A 46 -16.94 2.07 -11.14
N LYS A 47 -16.65 3.23 -11.71
CA LYS A 47 -15.32 3.78 -11.99
C LYS A 47 -15.12 5.03 -11.11
N ILE A 48 -14.16 4.93 -10.18
CA ILE A 48 -13.79 6.02 -9.28
C ILE A 48 -12.75 6.90 -9.96
N SER A 49 -13.07 8.18 -10.09
CA SER A 49 -12.15 9.25 -10.50
C SER A 49 -11.89 10.16 -9.30
N TYR A 50 -10.70 10.72 -9.21
CA TYR A 50 -10.35 11.58 -8.07
C TYR A 50 -9.46 12.76 -8.50
N ASN A 51 -9.55 13.83 -7.72
CA ASN A 51 -8.67 14.99 -7.80
C ASN A 51 -8.15 15.31 -6.39
N VAL A 52 -6.85 15.56 -6.29
CA VAL A 52 -6.14 15.80 -5.02
C VAL A 52 -5.87 17.30 -4.89
N ASP A 53 -6.41 17.91 -3.84
CA ASP A 53 -6.11 19.27 -3.42
C ASP A 53 -5.15 19.19 -2.22
N GLU A 54 -3.84 19.28 -2.51
CA GLU A 54 -2.79 19.13 -1.50
C GLU A 54 -2.75 20.29 -0.50
N GLU A 55 -3.06 21.52 -0.93
CA GLU A 55 -3.06 22.70 -0.07
C GLU A 55 -4.13 22.59 1.02
N ARG A 56 -5.33 22.15 0.64
CA ARG A 56 -6.46 22.00 1.58
C ARG A 56 -6.54 20.61 2.20
N ARG A 57 -5.65 19.70 1.82
CA ARG A 57 -5.66 18.27 2.18
C ARG A 57 -7.02 17.63 1.96
N ARG A 58 -7.55 17.85 0.75
CA ARG A 58 -8.87 17.39 0.34
C ARG A 58 -8.76 16.52 -0.89
N LEU A 59 -9.67 15.57 -0.96
CA LEU A 59 -9.78 14.64 -2.07
C LEU A 59 -11.19 14.74 -2.61
N LEU A 60 -11.32 15.27 -3.83
CA LEU A 60 -12.58 15.31 -4.54
C LEU A 60 -12.72 14.02 -5.34
N VAL A 61 -13.76 13.26 -5.07
CA VAL A 61 -13.99 11.93 -5.65
C VAL A 61 -15.26 11.96 -6.45
N SER A 62 -15.22 11.48 -7.69
CA SER A 62 -16.39 11.30 -8.54
C SER A 62 -16.55 9.85 -8.98
N VAL A 63 -17.79 9.40 -9.10
CA VAL A 63 -18.11 8.02 -9.49
C VAL A 63 -18.90 8.03 -10.79
N SER A 64 -18.48 7.19 -11.73
CA SER A 64 -19.16 6.99 -13.02
C SER A 64 -19.42 5.51 -13.27
N GLY A 65 -20.33 5.18 -14.20
CA GLY A 65 -20.62 3.78 -14.54
C GLY A 65 -21.15 2.94 -13.38
N MET A 66 -21.84 3.56 -12.43
CA MET A 66 -22.58 2.88 -11.37
C MET A 66 -24.04 2.66 -11.77
N LEU A 67 -24.72 1.74 -11.09
CA LEU A 67 -26.14 1.47 -11.24
C LEU A 67 -26.96 2.71 -10.86
N GLU A 68 -27.83 3.21 -11.76
CA GLU A 68 -28.56 4.47 -11.55
C GLU A 68 -29.72 4.37 -10.55
N ASP A 69 -30.18 3.15 -10.29
CA ASP A 69 -31.28 2.82 -9.37
C ASP A 69 -30.81 2.58 -7.93
N ARG A 70 -29.51 2.78 -7.64
CA ARG A 70 -28.91 2.43 -6.36
C ARG A 70 -27.95 3.50 -5.85
N ASP A 71 -27.92 3.62 -4.53
CA ASP A 71 -26.93 4.43 -3.84
C ASP A 71 -25.55 3.79 -3.93
N TYR A 72 -24.52 4.62 -3.83
CA TYR A 72 -23.14 4.20 -3.93
C TYR A 72 -22.35 4.63 -2.69
N HIS A 73 -21.77 3.66 -2.00
CA HIS A 73 -20.96 3.91 -0.82
C HIS A 73 -19.53 4.21 -1.24
N LEU A 74 -18.94 5.23 -0.62
CA LEU A 74 -17.52 5.54 -0.72
C LEU A 74 -16.95 5.61 0.69
N ARG A 75 -15.74 5.08 0.87
CA ARG A 75 -14.98 5.28 2.11
C ARG A 75 -13.53 5.57 1.84
N LEU A 76 -12.94 6.36 2.72
CA LEU A 76 -11.51 6.53 2.81
C LEU A 76 -10.99 5.53 3.84
N CYS A 77 -9.99 4.74 3.48
CA CYS A 77 -9.42 3.71 4.35
C CYS A 77 -7.91 3.56 4.19
N HIS A 78 -7.27 3.01 5.22
CA HIS A 78 -5.90 2.54 5.12
C HIS A 78 -5.89 1.10 4.58
N LYS A 79 -5.26 0.91 3.43
CA LYS A 79 -5.03 -0.38 2.80
C LYS A 79 -4.12 -1.24 3.69
N ALA A 80 -4.71 -2.34 4.14
CA ALA A 80 -4.07 -3.47 4.80
C ALA A 80 -4.75 -4.74 4.26
N PHE A 81 -4.85 -5.80 5.06
CA PHE A 81 -5.64 -6.99 4.69
C PHE A 81 -7.14 -6.70 4.64
N VAL A 82 -7.62 -5.78 5.49
CA VAL A 82 -8.98 -5.23 5.48
C VAL A 82 -8.87 -3.71 5.56
N CYS A 83 -9.70 -2.99 4.80
CA CYS A 83 -9.77 -1.54 4.90
C CYS A 83 -10.31 -1.11 6.27
N THR A 84 -9.46 -0.49 7.08
CA THR A 84 -9.88 0.19 8.32
C THR A 84 -10.37 1.59 7.94
N ALA A 85 -11.67 1.82 8.08
CA ALA A 85 -12.32 3.06 7.66
C ALA A 85 -11.84 4.25 8.49
N THR A 86 -11.50 5.33 7.78
CA THR A 86 -11.21 6.64 8.35
C THR A 86 -12.47 7.51 8.28
N GLU A 87 -13.16 7.49 7.13
CA GLU A 87 -14.39 8.24 6.86
C GLU A 87 -15.26 7.46 5.85
N GLU A 88 -16.59 7.57 5.93
CA GLU A 88 -17.55 6.93 5.02
C GLU A 88 -18.59 7.96 4.54
N HIS A 89 -18.92 7.91 3.25
CA HIS A 89 -19.90 8.76 2.58
C HIS A 89 -20.83 7.88 1.74
N VAL A 90 -22.10 8.25 1.68
CA VAL A 90 -23.09 7.65 0.77
C VAL A 90 -23.42 8.68 -0.30
N LEU A 91 -23.32 8.27 -1.56
CA LEU A 91 -23.68 9.07 -2.71
C LEU A 91 -25.07 8.65 -3.21
N ASP A 92 -26.00 9.59 -3.15
CA ASP A 92 -27.35 9.46 -3.70
C ASP A 92 -27.36 9.96 -5.15
N SER A 93 -28.11 9.30 -6.04
CA SER A 93 -28.36 9.82 -7.40
C SER A 93 -29.20 11.11 -7.29
N PRO A 94 -28.73 12.33 -7.67
CA PRO A 94 -27.80 12.65 -8.77
C PRO A 94 -26.39 13.11 -8.35
N HIS A 95 -26.05 13.17 -7.06
CA HIS A 95 -24.78 13.69 -6.57
C HIS A 95 -23.70 12.60 -6.62
N LYS A 96 -23.02 12.49 -7.76
CA LYS A 96 -21.98 11.48 -7.99
C LYS A 96 -20.60 11.90 -7.47
N ILE A 97 -20.54 12.83 -6.50
CA ILE A 97 -19.30 13.46 -6.02
C ILE A 97 -19.26 13.51 -4.50
N ALA A 98 -18.16 13.08 -3.90
CA ALA A 98 -17.85 13.22 -2.47
C ALA A 98 -16.56 14.03 -2.29
N THR A 99 -16.41 14.66 -1.12
CA THR A 99 -15.14 15.27 -0.71
C THR A 99 -14.69 14.61 0.58
N PHE A 100 -13.46 14.08 0.60
CA PHE A 100 -12.84 13.55 1.80
C PHE A 100 -11.76 14.50 2.31
N GLN A 101 -11.59 14.56 3.63
CA GLN A 101 -10.44 15.21 4.23
C GLN A 101 -9.41 14.14 4.64
N TYR A 102 -8.13 14.47 4.50
CA TYR A 102 -7.06 13.59 4.95
C TYR A 102 -6.04 14.35 5.78
N SER A 103 -5.49 13.68 6.79
CA SER A 103 -4.49 14.28 7.68
C SER A 103 -3.09 14.24 7.05
N LYS A 104 -2.71 13.07 6.50
CA LYS A 104 -1.42 12.79 5.87
C LYS A 104 -1.61 12.04 4.55
N ALA A 105 -0.83 12.41 3.54
CA ALA A 105 -0.81 11.78 2.22
C ALA A 105 -0.01 10.46 2.25
N LEU A 106 -0.58 9.43 2.87
CA LEU A 106 0.07 8.14 3.06
C LEU A 106 -0.18 7.19 1.88
N PRO A 107 0.78 6.34 1.49
CA PRO A 107 0.64 5.49 0.31
C PRO A 107 -0.36 4.34 0.49
N CYS A 108 -0.67 3.98 1.73
CA CYS A 108 -1.76 3.06 2.03
C CYS A 108 -3.14 3.75 2.07
N LEU A 109 -3.24 5.08 1.94
CA LEU A 109 -4.53 5.76 1.96
C LEU A 109 -5.24 5.55 0.61
N CYS A 110 -6.37 4.86 0.64
CA CYS A 110 -7.12 4.47 -0.54
C CYS A 110 -8.60 4.80 -0.40
N ILE A 111 -9.25 5.01 -1.54
CA ILE A 111 -10.69 5.18 -1.69
C ILE A 111 -11.24 3.82 -2.06
N GLU A 112 -12.25 3.35 -1.34
CA GLU A 112 -12.99 2.15 -1.70
C GLU A 112 -14.45 2.52 -1.98
N GLY A 113 -15.03 1.92 -3.02
CA GLY A 113 -16.43 2.15 -3.40
C GLY A 113 -17.17 0.88 -3.77
N TRP A 114 -18.48 0.86 -3.49
CA TRP A 114 -19.40 -0.24 -3.82
C TRP A 114 -20.86 0.24 -3.89
N SER A 115 -21.68 -0.44 -4.69
CA SER A 115 -23.12 -0.18 -4.76
C SER A 115 -23.86 -0.72 -3.54
N SER A 116 -24.99 -0.09 -3.19
CA SER A 116 -25.90 -0.56 -2.13
C SER A 116 -26.66 -1.82 -2.58
N MET A 117 -25.96 -2.95 -2.55
CA MET A 117 -26.48 -4.29 -2.87
C MET A 117 -25.78 -5.35 -2.02
N VAL A 118 -26.47 -6.47 -1.82
CA VAL A 118 -25.89 -7.62 -1.13
C VAL A 118 -24.74 -8.17 -1.96
N ASP A 119 -23.61 -8.43 -1.30
CA ASP A 119 -22.37 -8.92 -1.92
C ASP A 119 -21.87 -8.04 -3.09
N ALA A 120 -22.10 -6.73 -2.99
CA ALA A 120 -21.62 -5.77 -3.98
C ALA A 120 -20.10 -5.90 -4.20
N PRO A 121 -19.64 -6.01 -5.45
CA PRO A 121 -18.22 -6.00 -5.72
C PRO A 121 -17.64 -4.62 -5.36
N ARG A 122 -16.44 -4.62 -4.78
CA ARG A 122 -15.75 -3.41 -4.30
C ARG A 122 -14.65 -3.02 -5.29
N THR A 123 -14.49 -1.73 -5.53
CA THR A 123 -13.36 -1.19 -6.28
C THR A 123 -12.54 -0.27 -5.38
N GLN A 124 -11.22 -0.29 -5.55
CA GLN A 124 -10.30 0.50 -4.74
C GLN A 124 -9.29 1.23 -5.62
N VAL A 125 -9.04 2.50 -5.30
CA VAL A 125 -7.98 3.32 -5.91
C VAL A 125 -7.15 4.00 -4.81
N CYS A 126 -5.83 4.09 -5.00
CA CYS A 126 -4.90 4.61 -4.00
C CYS A 126 -4.16 5.83 -4.56
N PRO A 127 -4.64 7.06 -4.30
CA PRO A 127 -4.10 8.27 -4.91
C PRO A 127 -2.62 8.53 -4.60
N PHE A 128 -2.17 8.11 -3.41
CA PHE A 128 -0.87 8.48 -2.86
C PHE A 128 0.16 7.34 -2.90
N ILE A 129 -0.07 6.27 -3.68
CA ILE A 129 0.77 5.07 -3.66
C ILE A 129 2.27 5.35 -3.88
N ASN A 130 2.60 6.39 -4.63
CA ASN A 130 3.97 6.81 -4.92
C ASN A 130 4.55 7.81 -3.89
N ARG A 131 3.78 8.23 -2.88
CA ARG A 131 4.22 9.18 -1.83
C ARG A 131 4.82 8.39 -0.67
N THR A 132 6.10 8.07 -0.76
CA THR A 132 6.80 7.24 0.23
C THR A 132 7.47 8.03 1.33
N ASP A 133 7.74 9.33 1.12
CA ASP A 133 8.42 10.19 2.08
C ASP A 133 7.69 10.27 3.44
N GLU A 134 6.36 10.33 3.40
CA GLU A 134 5.50 10.42 4.59
C GLU A 134 5.49 9.12 5.42
N LEU A 135 5.91 7.98 4.86
CA LEU A 135 6.04 6.72 5.63
C LEU A 135 7.06 6.84 6.75
N TRP A 136 8.15 7.55 6.47
CA TRP A 136 9.31 7.68 7.37
C TRP A 136 9.13 8.75 8.44
N HIS A 137 7.99 9.45 8.42
CA HIS A 137 7.66 10.44 9.43
C HIS A 137 7.52 9.78 10.81
N GLY A 138 8.13 10.38 11.84
CA GLY A 138 8.09 9.86 13.22
C GLY A 138 9.16 8.81 13.54
N LEU A 139 10.10 8.57 12.63
CA LEU A 139 11.30 7.79 12.90
C LEU A 139 12.24 8.59 13.83
N THR A 140 12.52 8.05 15.01
CA THR A 140 13.31 8.70 16.06
C THR A 140 14.49 7.82 16.48
N PHE A 141 15.59 8.47 16.88
CA PHE A 141 16.74 7.80 17.46
C PHE A 141 16.81 8.16 18.94
N ASP A 142 16.80 7.16 19.80
CA ASP A 142 17.01 7.32 21.23
C ASP A 142 18.49 7.11 21.54
N HIS A 143 19.15 8.17 22.02
CA HIS A 143 20.58 8.17 22.33
C HIS A 143 20.92 7.42 23.62
N GLU A 144 19.98 7.27 24.55
CA GLU A 144 20.22 6.63 25.86
C GLU A 144 20.25 5.10 25.72
N VAL A 145 19.41 4.55 24.85
CA VAL A 145 19.31 3.11 24.59
C VAL A 145 19.87 2.69 23.23
N GLU A 146 20.48 3.62 22.50
CA GLU A 146 21.05 3.41 21.15
C GLU A 146 20.07 2.75 20.18
N ALA A 147 18.78 3.11 20.31
CA ALA A 147 17.72 2.44 19.60
C ALA A 147 17.06 3.37 18.60
N LEU A 148 16.96 2.94 17.34
CA LEU A 148 16.07 3.58 16.41
C LEU A 148 14.66 3.02 16.57
N SER A 149 13.69 3.90 16.79
CA SER A 149 12.29 3.54 16.91
C SER A 149 11.46 4.14 15.78
N TRP A 150 10.63 3.30 15.15
CA TRP A 150 9.71 3.73 14.10
C TRP A 150 8.41 2.95 14.17
N GLU A 151 7.31 3.68 14.05
CA GLU A 151 5.96 3.12 14.00
C GLU A 151 5.30 3.50 12.68
N PRO A 152 5.22 2.58 11.71
CA PRO A 152 4.70 2.88 10.39
C PRO A 152 3.17 3.07 10.43
N ALA A 153 2.69 4.17 9.84
CA ALA A 153 1.25 4.41 9.71
C ALA A 153 0.58 3.42 8.72
N CYS A 154 1.36 2.86 7.79
CA CYS A 154 0.94 1.88 6.80
C CYS A 154 1.47 0.48 7.11
N SER A 155 0.74 -0.55 6.68
CA SER A 155 1.21 -1.94 6.77
C SER A 155 2.21 -2.20 5.63
N VAL A 156 3.49 -1.99 5.88
CA VAL A 156 4.58 -2.20 4.91
C VAL A 156 5.54 -3.29 5.39
N ASN A 157 6.26 -3.90 4.45
CA ASN A 157 7.37 -4.79 4.78
C ASN A 157 8.64 -3.96 4.86
N VAL A 158 9.37 -4.10 5.95
CA VAL A 158 10.53 -3.26 6.24
C VAL A 158 11.76 -4.14 6.31
N VAL A 159 12.78 -3.77 5.57
CA VAL A 159 14.11 -4.36 5.64
C VAL A 159 15.06 -3.29 6.14
N VAL A 160 15.77 -3.58 7.23
CA VAL A 160 16.74 -2.67 7.82
C VAL A 160 18.11 -3.27 7.68
N THR A 161 19.04 -2.47 7.16
CA THR A 161 20.43 -2.85 6.98
C THR A 161 21.32 -1.76 7.54
N LEU A 162 22.44 -2.17 8.13
CA LEU A 162 23.53 -1.23 8.38
C LEU A 162 24.29 -1.02 7.08
N CYS A 163 24.73 0.20 6.84
CA CYS A 163 25.53 0.51 5.67
C CYS A 163 26.70 1.42 6.03
N GLN A 164 27.72 1.46 5.17
CA GLN A 164 28.86 2.35 5.28
C GLN A 164 28.86 3.32 4.10
N MET A 165 29.06 4.61 4.37
CA MET A 165 29.12 5.62 3.31
C MET A 165 30.38 5.44 2.47
N ALA A 166 30.20 5.40 1.15
CA ALA A 166 31.25 5.53 0.15
C ALA A 166 30.94 6.73 -0.74
N GLY A 167 31.07 7.94 -0.18
CA GLY A 167 30.79 9.21 -0.88
C GLY A 167 29.48 9.88 -0.45
N GLU A 168 29.07 10.96 -1.12
CA GLU A 168 27.95 11.81 -0.68
C GLU A 168 26.58 11.12 -0.69
N HIS A 169 26.39 10.07 -1.50
CA HIS A 169 25.10 9.37 -1.63
C HIS A 169 25.20 7.85 -1.80
N LEU A 170 26.39 7.26 -1.71
CA LEU A 170 26.57 5.81 -1.85
C LEU A 170 26.66 5.17 -0.47
N CYS A 171 25.79 4.19 -0.18
CA CYS A 171 25.88 3.39 1.04
C CYS A 171 26.05 1.91 0.69
N HIS A 172 27.15 1.30 1.11
CA HIS A 172 27.36 -0.14 0.95
C HIS A 172 26.82 -0.88 2.17
N ASN A 173 25.87 -1.79 1.94
CA ASN A 173 25.29 -2.61 3.00
C ASN A 173 26.35 -3.51 3.64
N LEU A 174 26.36 -3.55 4.97
CA LEU A 174 27.21 -4.45 5.75
C LEU A 174 26.63 -5.86 5.73
N VAL A 175 27.48 -6.82 5.38
CA VAL A 175 27.14 -8.25 5.36
C VAL A 175 26.70 -8.69 6.75
N ASN A 176 25.60 -9.45 6.83
CA ASN A 176 24.97 -9.97 8.07
C ASN A 176 24.28 -8.96 8.99
N SER A 177 24.01 -7.72 8.53
CA SER A 177 23.27 -6.70 9.30
C SER A 177 21.78 -6.58 8.94
N ARG A 178 21.28 -7.46 8.04
CA ARG A 178 19.91 -7.39 7.52
C ARG A 178 18.91 -7.94 8.53
N GLN A 179 17.95 -7.11 8.91
CA GLN A 179 16.81 -7.50 9.73
C GLN A 179 15.51 -7.20 8.97
N GLU A 180 14.64 -8.19 8.84
CA GLU A 180 13.33 -8.03 8.21
C GLU A 180 12.26 -7.95 9.28
N VAL A 181 11.39 -6.96 9.16
CA VAL A 181 10.26 -6.77 10.07
C VAL A 181 8.99 -6.62 9.26
N HIS A 182 8.04 -7.48 9.60
CA HIS A 182 6.70 -7.48 9.02
C HIS A 182 5.71 -6.90 10.02
N LYS A 183 4.79 -6.05 9.53
CA LYS A 183 3.56 -5.55 10.18
C LYS A 183 3.70 -4.28 11.02
N LYS A 184 2.54 -3.63 11.25
CA LYS A 184 2.29 -2.46 12.12
C LYS A 184 2.57 -2.75 13.60
N LYS A 185 3.83 -2.86 13.98
CA LYS A 185 4.26 -2.76 15.38
C LYS A 185 5.41 -1.77 15.45
N LYS A 186 5.49 -1.01 16.54
CA LYS A 186 6.67 -0.21 16.85
C LYS A 186 7.88 -1.11 16.71
N VAL A 187 8.77 -0.75 15.79
CA VAL A 187 10.00 -1.48 15.58
C VAL A 187 11.11 -0.72 16.29
N SER A 188 11.89 -1.43 17.08
CA SER A 188 13.05 -0.87 17.78
C SER A 188 14.27 -1.68 17.40
N TYR A 189 15.27 -0.98 16.87
CA TYR A 189 16.53 -1.58 16.45
C TYR A 189 17.64 -1.04 17.32
N VAL A 190 18.32 -1.91 18.06
CA VAL A 190 19.49 -1.57 18.87
C VAL A 190 20.73 -1.86 18.03
N PHE A 191 21.55 -0.86 17.77
CA PHE A 191 22.75 -1.01 16.96
C PHE A 191 23.99 -0.51 17.70
N PRO A 192 25.13 -1.20 17.60
CA PRO A 192 26.38 -0.73 18.18
C PRO A 192 26.86 0.56 17.48
N PHE A 193 27.39 1.49 18.26
CA PHE A 193 27.84 2.81 17.80
C PHE A 193 28.75 2.81 16.55
N ASN A 194 28.63 3.89 15.77
CA ASN A 194 29.49 4.34 14.64
C ASN A 194 29.12 3.86 13.21
N LEU A 195 27.89 3.45 12.93
CA LEU A 195 27.46 3.00 11.60
C LEU A 195 26.25 3.77 11.04
N LEU A 196 26.10 3.78 9.71
CA LEU A 196 24.92 4.35 9.04
C LEU A 196 23.79 3.33 9.01
N HIS A 197 22.57 3.85 9.06
CA HIS A 197 21.36 3.04 9.05
C HIS A 197 20.64 3.26 7.73
N HIS A 198 20.31 2.15 7.05
CA HIS A 198 19.57 2.11 5.79
C HIS A 198 18.24 1.39 6.02
N PHE A 199 17.14 2.07 5.72
CA PHE A 199 15.80 1.49 5.77
C PHE A 199 15.30 1.31 4.36
N SER A 200 14.91 0.10 4.02
CA SER A 200 14.29 -0.24 2.75
C SER A 200 12.90 -0.78 3.01
N THR A 201 11.92 -0.39 2.20
CA THR A 201 10.59 -1.00 2.17
C THR A 201 10.29 -1.45 0.76
N ASP A 202 9.25 -2.28 0.60
CA ASP A 202 8.71 -2.64 -0.70
C ASP A 202 8.22 -1.44 -1.54
N LEU A 203 8.03 -0.28 -0.91
CA LEU A 203 7.57 0.95 -1.55
C LEU A 203 8.69 1.97 -1.79
N GLY A 204 9.88 1.80 -1.21
CA GLY A 204 11.00 2.73 -1.39
C GLY A 204 12.04 2.67 -0.28
N ASP A 205 13.14 3.39 -0.50
CA ASP A 205 14.31 3.39 0.38
C ASP A 205 14.48 4.74 1.08
N TRP A 206 15.00 4.70 2.30
CA TRP A 206 15.32 5.87 3.10
C TRP A 206 16.65 5.69 3.81
N ILE A 207 17.53 6.67 3.62
CA ILE A 207 18.89 6.67 4.16
C ILE A 207 19.08 7.94 4.97
N LYS A 208 19.46 7.81 6.24
CA LYS A 208 19.83 8.98 7.04
C LYS A 208 20.94 8.63 8.02
N CYS A 209 21.88 9.55 8.15
CA CYS A 209 22.95 9.48 9.15
C CYS A 209 22.50 10.25 10.40
N PRO A 210 22.10 9.58 11.50
CA PRO A 210 21.68 10.28 12.72
C PRO A 210 22.81 11.11 13.38
N PHE A 211 24.08 10.87 13.02
CA PHE A 211 25.25 11.50 13.65
C PHE A 211 25.81 12.73 12.89
N LEU A 212 25.15 13.22 11.84
CA LEU A 212 25.65 14.36 11.05
C LEU A 212 25.69 15.71 11.81
N LYS A 213 24.98 15.85 12.95
CA LYS A 213 24.82 17.14 13.67
C LYS A 213 24.90 17.07 15.21
N GLY A 214 25.53 16.04 15.79
CA GLY A 214 25.61 15.88 17.26
C GLY A 214 27.03 15.91 17.80
N ILE A 215 27.28 16.76 18.82
CA ILE A 215 28.50 16.72 19.64
C ILE A 215 28.41 15.47 20.53
N PHE A 216 29.41 14.59 20.42
CA PHE A 216 29.59 13.44 21.30
C PHE A 216 29.81 13.89 22.76
N PRO A 217 28.99 13.47 23.73
CA PRO A 217 29.29 13.67 25.14
C PRO A 217 30.21 12.54 25.62
N GLY A 218 31.52 12.71 25.47
CA GLY A 218 32.49 11.78 26.06
C GLY A 218 33.89 11.91 25.50
N LYS A 219 34.85 12.29 26.36
CA LYS A 219 36.28 12.37 26.03
C LYS A 219 36.84 10.96 25.75
N LEU A 220 36.87 10.59 24.48
CA LEU A 220 37.77 9.60 23.90
C LEU A 220 38.54 10.29 22.76
N PRO A 221 39.82 9.94 22.53
CA PRO A 221 40.67 10.64 21.58
C PRO A 221 40.09 10.49 20.17
N CYS A 222 40.09 11.58 19.39
CA CYS A 222 39.56 11.69 18.03
C CYS A 222 39.49 10.36 17.26
N VAL A 223 38.28 9.81 17.10
CA VAL A 223 37.98 8.94 15.96
C VAL A 223 37.11 9.75 15.01
N THR A 224 37.76 10.65 14.28
CA THR A 224 37.29 11.15 13.00
C THR A 224 37.12 9.96 12.05
N LYS A 225 35.96 9.30 12.05
CA LYS A 225 35.57 8.34 11.00
C LYS A 225 34.07 8.41 10.67
N CYS A 226 33.62 9.59 10.26
CA CYS A 226 33.08 9.65 8.89
C CYS A 226 34.30 9.76 7.99
N THR A 227 34.78 8.66 7.42
CA THR A 227 35.97 8.69 6.58
C THR A 227 35.64 9.33 5.23
N LEU A 228 36.00 10.60 5.10
CA LEU A 228 36.55 11.14 3.85
C LEU A 228 37.72 10.25 3.43
N LEU A 229 37.63 9.65 2.27
CA LEU A 229 38.76 9.03 1.58
C LEU A 229 38.77 9.60 0.16
N GLU A 230 39.55 10.67 -0.01
CA GLU A 230 40.15 10.96 -1.30
C GLU A 230 41.01 9.76 -1.69
N MET A 231 40.74 9.16 -2.85
CA MET A 231 41.73 8.37 -3.56
C MET A 231 41.45 8.37 -5.06
N THR A 232 42.48 8.78 -5.78
CA THR A 232 42.58 9.07 -7.21
C THR A 232 42.73 7.78 -8.05
N LEU A 233 42.00 7.72 -9.17
CA LEU A 233 42.16 6.96 -10.43
C LEU A 233 42.91 5.60 -10.46
N CYS A 234 42.29 4.60 -11.12
CA CYS A 234 42.92 3.85 -12.22
C CYS A 234 41.86 3.31 -13.20
N LEU A 235 41.92 3.77 -14.46
CA LEU A 235 41.27 3.17 -15.62
C LEU A 235 41.92 1.81 -15.93
N SER A 236 41.12 0.83 -16.35
CA SER A 236 41.55 -0.12 -17.39
C SER A 236 40.33 -0.69 -18.10
N THR A 237 40.28 -0.34 -19.40
CA THR A 237 39.54 -0.90 -20.55
C THR A 237 38.57 -2.05 -20.32
#